data_AF-A0A0U5MFL2-F1
#
_entry.id   AF-A0A0U5MFL2-F1
#
_cell.length_a   1.000
_cell.length_b   1.000
_cell.length_c   1.000
_cell.angle_alpha   90.00
_cell.angle_beta   90.00
_cell.angle_gamma   90.00
#
_symmetry.space_group_name_H-M   'P 1'
#
loop_
_entity.id
_entity.type
_entity.pdbx_description
1 polymer ?
#
loop_
_entity_poly.entity_id
_entity_poly.type
_entity_poly.pdbx_seq_one_letter_code
_entity_poly.pdbx_strand_id
1 'polypeptide(L)'
;MHAIRTTAFVLLVALLGGCSMGEAFVDRREMDKSIKKQRLPGYDGQIRVCYGDDTPKAERDRLAAEACEVYGLKTILVTERKWQCRLTVPHLADYYCFDPDMRMADGTLVNPFSNSQVKAWQEERRARGQSSEE
;
A
#
# COMPACT_ATOMS: atom_id res chain seq x y z
N MET A 1 44.61 -7.11 32.22
CA MET A 1 43.32 -7.84 32.10
C MET A 1 42.11 -6.90 31.95
N HIS A 2 42.18 -5.89 31.06
CA HIS A 2 41.08 -4.93 30.88
C HIS A 2 40.63 -4.75 29.42
N ALA A 3 41.44 -5.15 28.43
CA ALA A 3 41.08 -5.06 27.01
C ALA A 3 40.01 -6.08 26.57
N ILE A 4 39.94 -7.25 27.24
CA ILE A 4 38.98 -8.32 26.87
C ILE A 4 37.56 -7.96 27.31
N ARG A 5 37.41 -7.15 28.37
CA ARG A 5 36.10 -6.72 28.88
C ARG A 5 35.44 -5.65 28.00
N THR A 6 36.23 -4.81 27.34
CA THR A 6 35.73 -3.75 26.46
C THR A 6 35.28 -4.28 25.10
N THR A 7 35.97 -5.27 24.51
CA THR A 7 35.56 -5.90 23.24
C THR A 7 34.24 -6.67 23.36
N ALA A 8 34.03 -7.36 24.49
CA ALA A 8 32.79 -8.08 24.74
C ALA A 8 31.58 -7.13 24.82
N PHE A 9 31.76 -5.92 25.37
CA PHE A 9 30.69 -4.93 25.50
C PHE A 9 30.32 -4.28 24.16
N VAL A 10 31.31 -4.01 23.29
CA VAL A 10 31.08 -3.45 21.95
C VAL A 10 30.36 -4.45 21.03
N LEU A 11 30.71 -5.74 21.10
CA LEU A 11 30.00 -6.81 20.37
C LEU A 11 28.55 -6.97 20.84
N LEU A 12 28.30 -6.84 22.14
CA LEU A 12 26.95 -6.95 22.70
C LEU A 12 26.06 -5.76 22.29
N VAL A 13 26.62 -4.55 22.22
CA VAL A 13 25.91 -3.36 21.73
C VAL A 13 25.67 -3.42 20.21
N ALA A 14 26.60 -3.98 19.43
CA ALA A 14 26.42 -4.20 17.99
C ALA A 14 25.33 -5.25 17.69
N LEU A 15 25.21 -6.30 18.51
CA LEU A 15 24.16 -7.31 18.38
C LEU A 15 22.77 -6.79 18.82
N LEU A 16 22.72 -5.84 19.76
CA LEU A 16 21.48 -5.19 20.18
C LEU A 16 21.07 -4.02 19.26
N GLY A 17 22.02 -3.41 18.54
CA GLY A 17 21.79 -2.33 17.59
C GLY A 17 21.40 -2.80 16.17
N GLY A 18 21.57 -4.09 15.85
CA GLY A 18 21.26 -4.66 14.54
C GLY A 18 19.79 -5.04 14.31
N CYS A 19 18.91 -4.89 15.32
CA CYS A 19 17.55 -5.44 15.31
C CYS A 19 16.44 -4.39 15.47
N SER A 20 16.58 -3.18 14.93
CA SER A 20 15.42 -2.28 14.83
C SER A 20 15.43 -1.33 13.62
N MET A 21 16.04 -1.73 12.51
CA MET A 21 15.60 -1.14 11.24
C MET A 21 14.15 -1.59 11.04
N GLY A 22 13.23 -0.63 10.91
CA GLY A 22 11.80 -0.94 10.96
C GLY A 22 11.44 -1.87 9.81
N GLU A 23 10.65 -2.89 10.09
CA GLU A 23 10.08 -3.72 9.03
C GLU A 23 9.15 -2.86 8.16
N ALA A 24 9.08 -3.19 6.87
CA ALA A 24 8.14 -2.54 5.99
C ALA A 24 6.70 -2.78 6.48
N PHE A 25 5.83 -1.77 6.33
CA PHE A 25 4.45 -1.87 6.80
C PHE A 25 3.50 -1.02 5.97
N VAL A 26 2.22 -1.38 5.98
CA VAL A 26 1.15 -0.57 5.39
C VAL A 26 0.82 0.61 6.31
N ASP A 27 1.05 1.84 5.87
CA ASP A 27 0.76 3.06 6.60
C ASP A 27 -0.74 3.34 6.62
N ARG A 28 -1.38 2.87 7.70
CA ARG A 28 -2.79 3.09 7.99
C ARG A 28 -3.01 4.42 8.72
N ARG A 29 -2.38 5.53 8.26
CA ARG A 29 -2.43 6.85 8.91
C ARG A 29 -3.80 7.08 9.55
N GLU A 30 -3.80 7.32 10.86
CA GLU A 30 -4.96 7.59 11.70
C GLU A 30 -6.24 6.94 11.17
N MET A 31 -6.48 5.68 11.58
CA MET A 31 -7.85 5.25 11.84
C MET A 31 -8.42 6.25 12.87
N ASP A 32 -8.88 7.40 12.39
CA ASP A 32 -9.67 8.33 13.16
C ASP A 32 -10.72 7.46 13.84
N LYS A 33 -10.66 7.38 15.18
CA LYS A 33 -11.64 6.68 16.00
C LYS A 33 -12.96 7.46 15.91
N SER A 34 -13.51 7.58 14.71
CA SER A 34 -14.86 8.04 14.48
C SER A 34 -15.78 6.89 14.88
N ILE A 35 -16.29 6.99 16.10
CA ILE A 35 -17.32 6.12 16.70
C ILE A 35 -18.56 5.98 15.79
N LYS A 36 -18.70 6.80 14.74
CA LYS A 36 -19.85 6.77 13.82
C LYS A 36 -19.64 6.05 12.48
N LYS A 37 -18.43 5.58 12.16
CA LYS A 37 -18.09 4.64 11.06
C LYS A 37 -16.58 4.70 10.92
N GLN A 38 -15.87 3.65 11.35
CA GLN A 38 -14.46 3.51 10.97
C GLN A 38 -14.39 3.53 9.44
N ARG A 39 -13.83 4.60 8.87
CA ARG A 39 -13.39 4.56 7.48
C ARG A 39 -12.20 3.61 7.48
N LEU A 40 -12.38 2.47 6.81
CA LEU A 40 -11.30 1.50 6.66
C LEU A 40 -10.11 2.17 5.91
N PRO A 41 -8.86 1.74 6.16
CA PRO A 41 -7.70 2.25 5.44
C PRO A 41 -7.93 2.14 3.92
N GLY A 42 -7.69 3.23 3.17
CA GLY A 42 -7.89 3.27 1.72
C GLY A 42 -9.31 3.63 1.26
N TYR A 43 -9.96 4.60 1.90
CA TYR A 43 -11.31 5.09 1.53
C TYR A 43 -11.47 5.51 0.05
N ASP A 44 -10.36 5.79 -0.63
CA ASP A 44 -10.25 6.16 -2.04
C ASP A 44 -9.58 5.10 -2.93
N GLY A 45 -9.28 3.92 -2.37
CA GLY A 45 -8.52 2.86 -3.00
C GLY A 45 -7.01 3.04 -2.95
N GLN A 46 -6.48 4.03 -2.23
CA GLN A 46 -5.03 4.21 -2.09
C GLN A 46 -4.47 3.45 -0.88
N ILE A 47 -3.37 2.74 -1.10
CA ILE A 47 -2.60 2.07 -0.06
C ILE A 47 -1.20 2.66 -0.02
N ARG A 48 -0.69 2.90 1.19
CA ARG A 48 0.66 3.40 1.41
C ARG A 48 1.49 2.34 2.09
N VAL A 49 2.66 2.03 1.56
CA VAL A 49 3.61 1.11 2.18
C VAL A 49 4.88 1.89 2.52
N CYS A 50 5.25 1.85 3.79
CA CYS A 50 6.51 2.39 4.26
C CYS A 50 7.56 1.30 4.26
N TYR A 51 8.77 1.62 3.78
CA TYR A 51 9.84 0.64 3.62
C TYR A 51 11.23 1.25 3.84
N GLY A 52 12.20 0.38 4.17
CA GLY A 52 13.60 0.73 4.34
C GLY A 52 14.42 0.53 3.05
N ASP A 53 15.67 0.98 3.05
CA ASP A 53 16.57 0.81 1.89
C ASP A 53 16.79 -0.67 1.54
N ASP A 54 16.83 -1.54 2.55
CA ASP A 54 17.08 -2.97 2.39
C ASP A 54 15.79 -3.79 2.16
N THR A 55 14.62 -3.16 2.13
CA THR A 55 13.36 -3.88 1.92
C THR A 55 13.27 -4.38 0.47
N PRO A 56 13.13 -5.71 0.25
CA PRO A 56 12.90 -6.24 -1.09
C PRO A 56 11.60 -5.70 -1.68
N LYS A 57 11.62 -5.33 -2.97
CA LYS A 57 10.41 -4.85 -3.67
C LYS A 57 9.25 -5.83 -3.56
N ALA A 58 9.54 -7.14 -3.65
CA ALA A 58 8.54 -8.20 -3.53
C ALA A 58 7.83 -8.18 -2.16
N GLU A 59 8.55 -7.88 -1.07
CA GLU A 59 7.96 -7.81 0.26
C GLU A 59 7.04 -6.59 0.39
N ARG A 60 7.48 -5.44 -0.09
CA ARG A 60 6.68 -4.22 -0.16
C ARG A 60 5.42 -4.41 -1.03
N ASP A 61 5.55 -5.05 -2.19
CA ASP A 61 4.43 -5.32 -3.10
C ASP A 61 3.45 -6.34 -2.50
N ARG A 62 3.96 -7.36 -1.78
CA ARG A 62 3.16 -8.33 -1.02
C ARG A 62 2.29 -7.64 0.03
N LEU A 63 2.89 -6.74 0.83
CA LEU A 63 2.16 -5.98 1.84
C LEU A 63 1.03 -5.14 1.24
N ALA A 64 1.26 -4.53 0.08
CA ALA A 64 0.21 -3.81 -0.64
C ALA A 64 -0.88 -4.76 -1.13
N ALA A 65 -0.50 -5.89 -1.76
CA ALA A 65 -1.42 -6.88 -2.30
C ALA A 65 -2.36 -7.42 -1.22
N GLU A 66 -1.80 -7.81 -0.08
CA GLU A 66 -2.57 -8.30 1.08
C GLU A 66 -3.57 -7.24 1.58
N ALA A 67 -3.22 -5.96 1.52
CA ALA A 67 -4.12 -4.88 1.94
C ALA A 67 -5.32 -4.71 1.00
N CYS A 68 -5.14 -4.87 -0.31
CA CYS A 68 -6.24 -4.78 -1.28
C CYS A 68 -7.04 -6.09 -1.40
N GLU A 69 -6.41 -7.25 -1.13
CA GLU A 69 -7.06 -8.56 -1.18
C GLU A 69 -8.20 -8.69 -0.17
N VAL A 70 -8.13 -7.97 0.96
CA VAL A 70 -9.24 -7.85 1.92
C VAL A 70 -10.54 -7.38 1.25
N TYR A 71 -10.45 -6.68 0.12
CA TYR A 71 -11.58 -6.20 -0.67
C TYR A 71 -11.82 -7.01 -1.97
N GLY A 72 -11.08 -8.10 -2.19
CA GLY A 72 -11.10 -8.85 -3.45
C GLY A 72 -10.45 -8.10 -4.62
N LEU A 73 -9.64 -7.07 -4.35
CA LEU A 73 -9.03 -6.21 -5.36
C LEU A 73 -7.56 -6.55 -5.60
N LYS A 74 -7.04 -6.13 -6.76
CA LYS A 74 -5.61 -6.21 -7.10
C LYS A 74 -4.90 -4.89 -6.83
N THR A 75 -3.57 -4.93 -6.71
CA THR A 75 -2.73 -3.75 -6.52
C THR A 75 -1.97 -3.35 -7.77
N ILE A 76 -1.77 -2.04 -7.91
CA ILE A 76 -0.80 -1.47 -8.83
C ILE A 76 0.00 -0.37 -8.12
N LEU A 77 1.33 -0.38 -8.30
CA LEU A 77 2.19 0.69 -7.80
C LEU A 77 1.94 1.96 -8.61
N VAL A 78 1.70 3.08 -7.92
CA VAL A 78 1.47 4.39 -8.53
C VAL A 78 2.74 5.23 -8.49
N THR A 79 3.39 5.30 -7.32
CA THR A 79 4.54 6.19 -7.12
C THR A 79 5.40 5.71 -5.95
N GLU A 80 6.70 5.97 -6.06
CA GLU A 80 7.66 5.80 -4.96
C GLU A 80 8.24 7.16 -4.57
N ARG A 81 8.37 7.42 -3.27
CA ARG A 81 8.94 8.65 -2.72
C ARG A 81 9.93 8.31 -1.62
N LYS A 82 11.11 8.91 -1.64
CA LYS A 82 12.14 8.69 -0.62
C LYS A 82 11.98 9.64 0.55
N TRP A 83 12.25 9.16 1.77
CA TRP A 83 12.23 9.99 2.99
C TRP A 83 10.90 10.71 3.26
N GLN A 84 9.78 10.09 2.90
CA GLN A 84 8.42 10.62 3.08
C GLN A 84 7.55 9.82 4.07
N CYS A 85 8.07 8.76 4.70
CA CYS A 85 7.31 7.98 5.69
C CYS A 85 7.74 8.20 7.16
N ARG A 86 8.69 7.41 7.69
CA ARG A 86 9.14 7.46 9.10
C ARG A 86 10.65 7.35 9.19
N LEU A 87 11.25 7.75 10.31
CA LEU A 87 12.70 7.71 10.51
C LEU A 87 13.34 6.32 10.27
N THR A 88 12.70 5.24 10.70
CA THR A 88 13.23 3.86 10.58
C THR A 88 12.83 3.13 9.30
N VAL A 89 11.82 3.63 8.58
CA VAL A 89 11.40 3.19 7.23
C VAL A 89 11.10 4.44 6.40
N PRO A 90 12.15 5.09 5.86
CA PRO A 90 12.03 6.44 5.32
C PRO A 90 11.23 6.49 4.02
N HIS A 91 11.20 5.42 3.25
CA HIS A 91 10.62 5.44 1.91
C HIS A 91 9.14 5.11 1.94
N LEU A 92 8.41 5.67 0.98
CA LEU A 92 6.98 5.55 0.83
C LEU A 92 6.68 5.03 -0.58
N ALA A 93 5.87 4.01 -0.69
CA ALA A 93 5.30 3.55 -1.95
C ALA A 93 3.78 3.70 -1.88
N ASP A 94 3.23 4.44 -2.84
CA ASP A 94 1.79 4.64 -3.01
C ASP A 94 1.29 3.61 -4.04
N TYR A 95 0.26 2.86 -3.66
CA TYR A 95 -0.41 1.86 -4.47
C TYR A 95 -1.88 2.22 -4.64
N TYR A 96 -2.46 1.61 -5.65
CA TYR A 96 -3.87 1.71 -5.96
C TYR A 96 -4.53 0.33 -6.00
N CYS A 97 -5.63 0.16 -5.28
CA CYS A 97 -6.50 -1.01 -5.32
C CYS A 97 -7.47 -0.86 -6.49
N PHE A 98 -7.47 -1.82 -7.41
CA PHE A 98 -8.38 -1.83 -8.56
C PHE A 98 -9.02 -3.20 -8.77
N ASP A 99 -10.20 -3.19 -9.40
CA ASP A 99 -10.86 -4.40 -9.88
C ASP A 99 -10.40 -4.67 -11.32
N PRO A 100 -9.81 -5.85 -11.63
CA PRO A 100 -9.35 -6.16 -12.98
C PRO A 100 -10.46 -6.15 -14.04
N ASP A 101 -11.71 -6.36 -13.65
CA ASP A 101 -12.88 -6.43 -14.53
C ASP A 101 -13.58 -5.06 -14.68
N MET A 102 -13.26 -4.10 -13.80
CA MET A 102 -13.74 -2.71 -13.90
C MET A 102 -12.75 -1.84 -14.66
N ARG A 103 -12.79 -1.98 -15.98
CA ARG A 103 -12.05 -1.13 -16.93
C ARG A 103 -13.00 -0.44 -17.88
N MET A 104 -12.68 0.81 -18.20
CA MET A 104 -13.29 1.52 -19.30
C MET A 104 -12.92 0.86 -20.63
N ALA A 105 -13.70 1.17 -21.66
CA ALA A 105 -13.49 0.82 -23.06
C ALA A 105 -12.06 0.97 -23.58
N ASP A 106 -11.43 2.07 -23.18
CA ASP A 106 -10.08 2.49 -23.59
C ASP A 106 -8.97 1.82 -22.74
N GLY A 107 -9.35 0.96 -21.80
CA GLY A 107 -8.44 0.27 -20.88
C GLY A 107 -8.16 1.05 -19.59
N THR A 108 -8.69 2.26 -19.44
CA THR A 108 -8.53 3.08 -18.23
C THR A 108 -9.08 2.35 -17.01
N LEU A 109 -8.29 2.32 -15.93
CA LEU A 109 -8.69 1.74 -14.66
C LEU A 109 -9.82 2.57 -14.03
N VAL A 110 -10.89 1.91 -13.61
CA VAL A 110 -11.99 2.54 -12.88
C VAL A 110 -11.66 2.48 -11.40
N ASN A 111 -11.88 3.59 -10.69
CA ASN A 111 -11.80 3.58 -9.24
C ASN A 111 -13.07 2.98 -8.61
N PRO A 112 -13.03 1.78 -7.99
CA PRO A 112 -14.23 1.17 -7.42
C PRO A 112 -14.76 1.92 -6.18
N PHE A 113 -13.95 2.80 -5.58
CA PHE A 113 -14.32 3.66 -4.46
C PHE A 113 -14.88 5.03 -4.91
N SER A 114 -14.89 5.32 -6.22
CA SER A 114 -15.42 6.56 -6.78
C SER A 114 -16.77 6.34 -7.44
N ASN A 115 -17.86 6.75 -6.77
CA ASN A 115 -19.23 6.60 -7.30
C ASN A 115 -19.40 7.18 -8.71
N SER A 116 -18.75 8.30 -9.03
CA SER A 116 -18.84 8.92 -10.36
C SER A 116 -18.17 8.06 -11.43
N GLN A 117 -17.00 7.50 -11.14
CA GLN A 117 -16.29 6.63 -12.09
C GLN A 117 -17.02 5.30 -12.28
N VAL A 118 -17.54 4.71 -11.19
CA VAL A 118 -18.36 3.49 -11.28
C VAL A 118 -19.61 3.73 -12.12
N LYS A 119 -20.28 4.88 -11.94
CA LYS A 119 -21.46 5.24 -12.73
C LYS A 119 -21.13 5.40 -14.22
N ALA A 120 -20.04 6.11 -14.54
CA ALA A 120 -19.59 6.29 -15.92
C ALA A 120 -19.26 4.93 -16.59
N TRP A 121 -18.59 4.04 -15.86
CA TRP A 121 -18.32 2.67 -16.32
C TRP A 121 -19.60 1.86 -16.57
N GLN A 122 -20.59 1.94 -15.66
CA GLN A 122 -21.88 1.26 -15.84
C GLN A 122 -22.65 1.79 -17.05
N GLU A 123 -22.64 3.10 -17.27
CA GLU A 123 -23.31 3.74 -18.41
C GLU A 123 -22.68 3.29 -19.74
N GLU A 124 -21.35 3.27 -19.82
CA GLU A 124 -20.63 2.80 -21.01
C GLU A 124 -20.96 1.33 -21.34
N ARG A 125 -21.01 0.46 -20.31
CA ARG A 125 -21.38 -0.95 -20.50
C ARG A 125 -22.83 -1.12 -20.97
N ARG A 126 -23.77 -0.32 -20.47
CA ARG A 126 -25.16 -0.34 -20.92
C ARG A 126 -25.30 0.09 -22.38
N ALA A 127 -24.61 1.16 -22.77
CA ALA A 127 -24.62 1.64 -24.14
C ALA A 127 -24.09 0.59 -25.13
N ARG A 128 -23.02 -0.13 -24.75
CA ARG A 128 -22.46 -1.24 -25.55
C ARG A 128 -23.38 -2.46 -25.61
N GLY A 129 -24.08 -2.77 -24.53
CA GLY A 129 -25.07 -3.85 -24.50
C GLY A 129 -26.21 -3.58 -25.49
N GLN A 130 -26.72 -2.34 -25.51
CA GLN A 130 -27.79 -1.92 -26.43
C GLN A 130 -27.32 -1.86 -27.89
N SER A 131 -26.08 -1.46 -28.17
CA SER A 131 -25.54 -1.42 -29.54
C SER A 131 -25.23 -2.81 -30.13
N SER A 132 -25.36 -3.88 -29.34
CA SER A 132 -25.12 -5.26 -29.79
C SER A 132 -26.42 -5.99 -30.16
N GLU A 133 -27.58 -5.35 -29.94
CA GLU A 133 -28.92 -5.90 -30.18
C GLU A 133 -29.64 -5.22 -31.37
N GLU A 134 -28.98 -4.31 -32.09
CA GLU A 134 -29.41 -3.72 -33.39
C GLU A 134 -28.57 -4.26 -34.55
#